data_AF-A0A417YDN0-F1
#
_entry.id   AF-A0A417YDN0-F1
#
_cell.length_a   1.000
_cell.length_b   1.000
_cell.length_c   1.000
_cell.angle_alpha   90.00
_cell.angle_beta   90.00
_cell.angle_gamma   90.00
#
_symmetry.space_group_name_H-M   'P 1'
#
loop_
_entity.id
_entity.type
_entity.pdbx_description
1 polymer ?
#
loop_
_entity_poly.entity_id
_entity_poly.type
_entity_poly.pdbx_seq_one_letter_code
_entity_poly.pdbx_strand_id
1 'polypeptide(L)' 'MENLSIHSYHYELAITKKGFLPSKMKAITQMELLKADSSVKMKMEMDGAYSNYNQISTISVPAAAGMK' A
#
# COMPACT_ATOMS: atom_id res chain seq x y z
N MET A 1 -2.03 5.28 -20.61
CA MET A 1 -1.38 6.03 -19.51
C MET A 1 -1.00 7.46 -19.90
N GLU A 2 -0.88 7.79 -21.19
CA GLU A 2 -0.39 9.09 -21.69
C GLU A 2 -1.25 10.32 -21.30
N ASN A 3 -2.43 10.11 -20.74
CA ASN A 3 -3.40 11.14 -20.41
C ASN A 3 -3.59 11.37 -18.91
N LEU A 4 -2.84 10.67 -18.06
CA LEU A 4 -2.92 10.82 -16.60
C LEU A 4 -1.74 11.67 -16.12
N SER A 5 -2.04 12.84 -15.57
CA SER A 5 -1.07 13.68 -14.86
C SER A 5 -1.26 13.51 -13.35
N ILE A 6 -0.16 13.35 -12.61
CA ILE A 6 -0.15 13.37 -11.15
C ILE A 6 0.43 14.72 -10.74
N HIS A 7 -0.40 15.55 -10.11
CA HIS A 7 0.00 16.90 -9.69
C HIS A 7 0.67 16.92 -8.34
N SER A 8 0.17 16.11 -7.41
CA SER A 8 0.75 15.98 -6.08
C SER A 8 0.51 14.59 -5.50
N TYR A 9 1.50 14.14 -4.74
CA TYR A 9 1.44 12.93 -3.95
C TYR A 9 1.97 13.24 -2.56
N HIS A 10 1.09 13.27 -1.57
CA HIS A 10 1.44 13.46 -0.17
C HIS A 10 1.21 12.17 0.57
N TYR A 11 2.19 11.74 1.35
CA TYR A 11 2.03 10.57 2.22
C TYR A 11 2.55 10.85 3.62
N GLU A 12 1.92 10.22 4.59
CA GLU A 12 2.34 10.18 5.98
C GLU A 12 2.47 8.72 6.40
N LEU A 13 3.58 8.39 7.07
CA LEU A 13 3.84 7.07 7.61
C LEU A 13 4.05 7.17 9.12
N ALA A 14 3.16 6.57 9.89
CA ALA A 14 3.29 6.51 11.34
C ALA A 14 4.12 5.28 11.72
N ILE A 15 5.16 5.47 12.53
CA ILE A 15 6.06 4.40 12.98
C ILE A 15 5.87 4.16 14.48
N THR A 16 5.88 2.90 14.89
CA THR A 16 5.80 2.53 16.31
C THR A 16 7.11 2.86 17.04
N LYS A 17 7.01 3.48 18.22
CA LYS A 17 8.18 3.87 19.03
C LYS A 17 9.03 2.69 19.50
N LYS A 18 8.41 1.54 19.78
CA LYS A 18 9.09 0.37 20.37
C LYS A 18 9.86 -0.45 19.35
N GLY A 19 9.29 -0.68 18.17
CA GLY A 19 9.83 -1.59 17.17
C GLY A 19 10.26 -0.93 15.86
N PHE A 20 10.06 0.39 15.73
CA PHE A 20 10.27 1.13 14.49
C PHE A 20 9.52 0.54 13.28
N LEU A 21 8.41 -0.16 13.54
CA LEU A 21 7.56 -0.77 12.51
C LEU A 21 6.48 0.21 12.03
N PRO A 22 6.12 0.21 10.73
CA PRO A 22 5.07 1.09 10.20
C PRO A 22 3.70 0.64 10.70
N SER A 23 2.95 1.53 11.36
CA SER A 23 1.64 1.23 11.94
C SER A 23 0.46 1.76 11.13
N LYS A 24 0.62 2.92 10.50
CA LYS A 24 -0.41 3.55 9.67
C LYS A 24 0.25 4.26 8.51
N MET A 25 -0.46 4.29 7.39
CA MET A 25 -0.10 5.07 6.23
C MET A 25 -1.33 5.87 5.80
N LYS A 26 -1.12 7.14 5.47
CA LYS A 26 -2.10 7.95 4.78
C LYS A 26 -1.47 8.45 3.49
N ALA A 27 -2.18 8.38 2.38
CA ALA A 27 -1.74 8.94 1.10
C ALA A 27 -2.87 9.75 0.48
N ILE A 28 -2.51 10.92 -0.05
CA ILE A 28 -3.41 11.79 -0.80
C ILE A 28 -2.76 12.06 -2.15
N THR A 29 -3.45 11.68 -3.22
CA THR A 29 -3.00 11.89 -4.59
C THR A 29 -3.96 12.83 -5.30
N GLN A 30 -3.43 13.87 -5.94
CA GLN A 30 -4.19 14.71 -6.86
C GLN A 30 -3.76 14.38 -8.29
N MET A 31 -4.72 14.02 -9.12
CA MET A 31 -4.49 13.63 -10.49
C MET A 31 -5.41 14.38 -11.43
N GLU A 32 -5.04 14.43 -12.69
CA GLU A 32 -5.87 14.95 -13.76
C GLU A 32 -5.83 13.99 -14.94
N LEU A 33 -7.00 13.56 -15.39
CA LEU A 33 -7.15 12.76 -16.60
C LEU A 33 -7.59 13.69 -17.74
N LEU A 34 -6.76 13.81 -18.77
CA LEU A 34 -7.05 14.56 -19.98
C LEU A 34 -7.72 13.64 -21.01
N LYS A 35 -8.98 13.89 -21.36
CA LYS A 35 -9.67 13.13 -22.41
C LYS A 35 -10.18 14.09 -23.47
N ALA A 36 -9.51 14.07 -24.62
CA ALA A 36 -9.78 14.88 -25.81
C ALA A 36 -10.01 16.37 -25.49
N ASP A 37 -11.25 16.73 -25.13
CA ASP A 37 -11.71 18.11 -24.94
C ASP A 37 -12.04 18.43 -23.47
N SER A 38 -11.73 17.53 -22.54
CA SER A 38 -12.11 17.63 -21.14
C SER A 38 -10.99 17.20 -20.20
N SER A 39 -10.88 17.88 -19.06
CA SER A 39 -10.01 17.47 -17.96
C SER A 39 -10.84 17.09 -16.74
N VAL A 40 -10.54 15.92 -16.18
CA VAL A 40 -11.18 15.42 -14.96
C VAL A 40 -10.15 15.45 -13.85
N LYS A 41 -10.36 16.32 -12.87
CA LYS A 41 -9.53 16.39 -11.66
C LYS A 41 -10.02 15.39 -10.63
N MET A 42 -9.11 14.56 -10.14
CA MET A 42 -9.39 13.50 -9.18
C MET A 42 -8.54 13.72 -7.92
N LYS A 43 -9.16 13.59 -6.75
CA LYS A 43 -8.48 13.49 -5.47
C LYS A 43 -8.72 12.09 -4.92
N MET A 44 -7.66 11.34 -4.70
CA MET A 44 -7.71 10.02 -4.06
C MET A 44 -7.13 10.12 -2.67
N GLU A 45 -7.85 9.58 -1.69
CA GLU A 45 -7.39 9.43 -0.30
C GLU A 45 -7.32 7.94 0.02
N MET A 46 -6.17 7.50 0.52
CA MET A 46 -5.92 6.13 0.96
C MET A 46 -5.48 6.16 2.42
N ASP A 47 -6.23 5.47 3.27
CA ASP A 47 -5.87 5.21 4.66
C ASP A 47 -5.58 3.72 4.83
N GLY A 48 -4.39 3.39 5.34
CA GLY A 48 -3.93 2.04 5.59
C GLY A 48 -3.48 1.87 7.03
N ALA A 49 -3.81 0.72 7.62
CA ALA A 49 -3.31 0.31 8.92
C ALA A 49 -2.55 -1.01 8.76
N TYR A 50 -1.35 -1.06 9.31
CA TYR A 50 -0.55 -2.28 9.35
C TYR A 50 -0.85 -3.01 10.65
N SER A 51 -1.25 -4.27 10.52
CA SER A 51 -1.44 -5.18 11.63
C SER A 51 -0.73 -6.50 11.32
N ASN A 52 -0.44 -7.28 12.36
CA ASN A 52 0.09 -8.63 12.24
C ASN A 52 1.41 -8.73 11.44
N TYR A 53 2.42 -7.93 11.82
CA TYR A 53 3.76 -7.97 11.23
C TYR A 53 4.32 -9.39 11.26
N ASN A 54 4.43 -10.05 10.09
CA ASN A 54 4.94 -11.39 9.84
C ASN A 54 5.39 -12.15 11.11
N GLN A 55 4.43 -12.56 11.94
CA GLN A 55 4.68 -13.49 13.02
C GLN A 55 4.70 -14.87 12.39
N ILE A 56 5.87 -15.25 11.86
CA ILE A 56 6.10 -16.63 11.43
C ILE A 56 6.19 -17.45 12.71
N SER A 57 5.08 -18.04 13.15
CA SER A 57 5.01 -18.84 14.36
C SER A 57 5.78 -20.16 14.21
N THR A 58 5.70 -20.80 13.04
CA THR A 58 6.42 -22.05 12.75
C THR A 58 6.50 -22.27 11.23
N ILE A 59 7.65 -22.67 10.72
CA ILE A 59 7.80 -23.22 9.36
C ILE A 59 7.81 -24.74 9.51
N SER A 60 6.82 -25.44 8.94
CA SER A 60 6.80 -26.91 8.92
C SER A 60 6.97 -27.40 7.49
N VAL A 61 7.80 -28.43 7.33
CA VAL A 61 7.95 -29.16 6.06
C VAL A 61 6.93 -30.31 6.11
N PRO A 62 6.09 -30.51 5.08
CA PRO A 62 5.22 -31.66 5.01
C PRO A 62 6.05 -32.94 5.13
N ALA A 63 5.67 -33.85 6.03
CA ALA A 63 6.31 -35.16 6.11
C ALA A 63 6.28 -35.80 4.71
N ALA A 64 7.45 -36.17 4.20
CA ALA A 64 7.59 -36.76 2.87
C ALA A 64 6.55 -37.88 2.69
N ALA A 65 5.65 -37.72 1.73
CA ALA A 65 4.69 -38.74 1.39
C ALA A 65 5.44 -39.96 0.84
N GLY A 66 5.47 -41.05 1.61
CA GLY A 66 5.73 -42.39 1.11
C GLY A 66 7.19 -42.82 1.08
N MET A 67 7.66 -43.43 2.17
CA MET A 67 8.49 -44.63 2.08
C MET A 67 7.75 -45.76 2.79
N LYS A 68 6.94 -46.49 2.04
CA LYS A 68 6.61 -47.90 2.27
C LYS A 68 6.34 -48.56 0.94
#